data_AF-A0A447U5M2-F1
#
_entry.id   AF-A0A447U5M2-F1
#
_cell.length_a   1.000
_cell.length_b   1.000
_cell.length_c   1.000
_cell.angle_alpha   90.00
_cell.angle_beta   90.00
_cell.angle_gamma   90.00
#
_symmetry.space_group_name_H-M   'P 1'
#
loop_
_entity.id
_entity.type
_entity.pdbx_description
1 polymer ?
#
loop_
_entity_poly.entity_id
_entity_poly.type
_entity_poly.pdbx_seq_one_letter_code
_entity_poly.pdbx_strand_id
1 'polypeptide(L)'
;MRQKMSHCLSLMMGYRFILMNPIIHWKCAVPFMPLPDDILTLQHFLRLNYTSAVTIGADADNTALVALYRLPQTSTEEEALTGFELFISNVKQLKEHYA
;
A
#
# COMPACT_ATOMS: atom_id res chain seq x y z
N MET A 1 13.33 -12.13 12.84
CA MET A 1 12.30 -11.10 12.53
C MET A 1 12.89 -9.77 12.05
N ARG A 2 13.80 -9.10 12.77
CA ARG A 2 14.43 -7.83 12.31
C ARG A 2 15.15 -7.90 10.94
N GLN A 3 15.82 -9.01 10.62
CA GLN A 3 16.58 -9.16 9.38
C GLN A 3 15.74 -9.42 8.11
N LYS A 4 14.60 -10.10 8.20
CA LYS A 4 13.71 -10.31 7.04
C LYS A 4 12.81 -9.09 6.78
N MET A 5 12.41 -8.39 7.84
CA MET A 5 11.83 -7.06 7.72
C MET A 5 12.83 -6.08 7.11
N SER A 6 14.15 -6.26 7.35
CA SER A 6 15.21 -5.53 6.64
C SER A 6 15.32 -5.89 5.14
N HIS A 7 15.00 -7.12 4.74
CA HIS A 7 15.02 -7.54 3.33
C HIS A 7 13.79 -7.01 2.56
N CYS A 8 12.62 -6.95 3.21
CA CYS A 8 11.45 -6.23 2.71
C CYS A 8 11.65 -4.70 2.74
N LEU A 9 12.32 -4.16 3.77
CA LEU A 9 12.81 -2.78 3.79
C LEU A 9 13.82 -2.54 2.65
N SER A 10 14.62 -3.52 2.25
CA SER A 10 15.58 -3.39 1.15
C SER A 10 14.86 -3.27 -0.20
N LEU A 11 13.78 -4.03 -0.42
CA LEU A 11 12.89 -3.82 -1.57
C LEU A 11 12.10 -2.50 -1.49
N MET A 12 11.80 -2.02 -0.28
CA MET A 12 11.14 -0.74 -0.03
C MET A 12 12.12 0.44 0.19
N MET A 13 13.44 0.27 0.05
CA MET A 13 14.43 1.36 0.18
C MET A 13 14.41 2.32 -1.03
N GLY A 14 13.46 2.16 -1.96
CA GLY A 14 13.07 3.19 -2.92
C GLY A 14 11.77 3.94 -2.54
N TYR A 15 10.96 3.42 -1.63
CA TYR A 15 9.64 3.93 -1.28
C TYR A 15 9.52 4.06 0.24
N ARG A 16 9.90 5.26 0.72
CA ARG A 16 9.81 5.67 2.13
C ARG A 16 8.35 5.59 2.61
N PHE A 17 8.18 5.34 3.91
CA PHE A 17 6.98 5.47 4.76
C PHE A 17 6.32 4.16 5.25
N ILE A 18 6.92 3.60 6.30
CA ILE A 18 6.22 2.74 7.27
C ILE A 18 5.71 3.66 8.39
N LEU A 19 4.42 4.02 8.37
CA LEU A 19 3.77 4.70 9.49
C LEU A 19 3.37 3.66 10.55
N MET A 20 4.25 3.46 11.54
CA MET A 20 3.90 2.78 12.79
C MET A 20 2.92 3.66 13.57
N ASN A 21 1.62 3.44 13.39
CA ASN A 21 0.62 3.92 14.33
C ASN A 21 0.57 2.92 15.49
N PRO A 22 0.66 3.33 16.76
CA PRO A 22 0.54 2.38 17.86
C PRO A 22 -0.90 1.84 17.83
N ILE A 23 -1.06 0.52 17.84
CA ILE A 23 -1.97 -0.19 18.77
C ILE A 23 -2.30 -1.63 18.28
N ILE A 24 -2.47 -2.00 16.98
CA ILE A 24 -2.78 -3.43 16.61
C ILE A 24 -2.41 -3.92 15.19
N HIS A 25 -1.99 -3.07 14.23
CA HIS A 25 -1.86 -3.46 12.81
C HIS A 25 -0.57 -2.95 12.15
N TRP A 26 0.09 -3.81 11.36
CA TRP A 26 1.09 -3.44 10.36
C TRP A 26 0.44 -2.73 9.17
N LYS A 27 1.12 -1.70 8.65
CA LYS A 27 0.68 -0.97 7.45
C LYS A 27 1.83 -0.87 6.45
N CYS A 28 1.57 -1.24 5.21
CA CYS A 28 2.47 -1.03 4.09
C CYS A 28 1.83 -0.08 3.09
N ALA A 29 2.61 0.89 2.64
CA ALA A 29 2.17 2.01 1.84
C ALA A 29 3.14 2.16 0.66
N VAL A 30 2.63 2.18 -0.57
CA VAL A 30 3.45 2.37 -1.77
C VAL A 30 2.81 3.47 -2.63
N PRO A 31 3.50 4.60 -2.86
CA PRO A 31 3.04 5.60 -3.80
C PRO A 31 3.15 5.05 -5.23
N PHE A 32 2.09 5.16 -6.01
CA PHE A 32 2.05 4.61 -7.38
C PHE A 32 1.87 5.65 -8.47
N MET A 33 1.22 6.78 -8.18
CA MET A 33 1.07 7.91 -9.10
C MET A 33 0.93 9.25 -8.34
N PRO A 34 1.19 10.40 -8.97
CA PRO A 34 0.85 11.71 -8.41
C PRO A 34 -0.65 11.82 -8.09
N LEU A 35 -1.00 12.60 -7.08
CA LEU A 35 -2.40 12.82 -6.72
C LEU A 35 -3.10 13.56 -7.88
N PRO A 36 -4.12 12.96 -8.53
CA PRO A 36 -4.89 13.66 -9.55
C PRO A 36 -5.71 14.78 -8.91
N ASP A 37 -5.80 15.90 -9.61
CA ASP A 37 -6.63 17.06 -9.25
C ASP A 37 -8.05 16.98 -9.85
N ASP A 38 -8.29 16.01 -10.73
CA ASP A 38 -9.59 15.77 -11.37
C ASP A 38 -10.58 14.99 -10.47
N ILE A 39 -11.79 15.54 -10.34
CA ILE A 39 -12.85 15.00 -9.49
C ILE A 39 -13.31 13.61 -9.95
N LEU A 40 -13.42 13.38 -11.27
CA LEU A 40 -13.88 12.09 -11.81
C LEU A 40 -12.85 10.99 -11.52
N THR A 41 -11.57 11.32 -11.63
CA THR A 41 -10.46 10.42 -11.34
C THR A 41 -10.41 10.08 -9.84
N LEU A 42 -10.59 11.06 -8.95
CA LEU A 42 -10.70 10.81 -7.51
C LEU A 42 -11.90 9.92 -7.16
N GLN A 43 -13.07 10.16 -7.76
CA GLN A 43 -14.24 9.31 -7.58
C GLN A 43 -14.02 7.89 -8.11
N HIS A 44 -13.29 7.74 -9.21
CA HIS A 44 -12.93 6.44 -9.77
C HIS A 44 -12.08 5.64 -8.78
N PHE A 45 -11.05 6.24 -8.19
CA PHE A 45 -10.22 5.57 -7.17
C PHE A 45 -11.00 5.25 -5.89
N LEU A 46 -11.94 6.11 -5.48
CA LEU A 46 -12.85 5.81 -4.37
C LEU A 46 -13.80 4.64 -4.67
N ARG A 47 -14.25 4.48 -5.92
CA ARG A 47 -15.03 3.30 -6.34
C ARG A 47 -14.15 2.05 -6.36
N LEU A 48 -12.91 2.18 -6.81
CA LEU A 48 -11.97 1.06 -6.87
C LEU A 48 -11.66 0.51 -5.48
N ASN A 49 -11.68 1.36 -4.45
CA ASN A 49 -11.56 0.94 -3.04
C ASN A 49 -12.68 0.02 -2.56
N TYR A 50 -13.85 0.07 -3.17
CA TYR A 50 -14.97 -0.79 -2.77
C TYR A 50 -14.82 -2.22 -3.31
N THR A 51 -14.10 -2.39 -4.43
CA THR A 51 -13.94 -3.67 -5.11
C THR A 51 -12.56 -4.30 -4.90
N SER A 52 -11.54 -3.50 -4.58
CA SER A 52 -10.17 -3.96 -4.43
C SER A 52 -9.87 -4.45 -3.01
N ALA A 53 -9.02 -5.48 -2.90
CA ALA A 53 -8.47 -5.94 -1.62
C ALA A 53 -7.46 -4.94 -1.03
N VAL A 54 -6.89 -4.07 -1.87
CA VAL A 54 -5.92 -3.05 -1.46
C VAL A 54 -6.62 -1.70 -1.37
N THR A 55 -6.37 -0.98 -0.27
CA THR A 55 -6.93 0.36 -0.08
C THR A 55 -6.07 1.39 -0.81
N ILE A 56 -6.69 2.30 -1.55
CA ILE A 56 -6.07 3.45 -2.20
C ILE A 56 -6.38 4.68 -1.35
N GLY A 57 -5.36 5.44 -1.01
CA GLY A 57 -5.47 6.71 -0.30
C GLY A 57 -4.56 7.76 -0.90
N ALA A 58 -4.53 8.93 -0.26
CA ALA A 58 -3.52 9.96 -0.52
C ALA A 58 -2.46 9.92 0.60
N ASP A 59 -1.25 10.37 0.28
CA ASP A 59 -0.23 10.68 1.27
C ASP A 59 -0.63 11.90 2.12
N ALA A 60 0.04 12.09 3.27
CA ALA A 60 -0.25 13.20 4.17
C ALA A 60 0.05 14.58 3.54
N ASP A 61 0.97 14.61 2.57
CA ASP A 61 1.38 15.83 1.87
C ASP A 61 0.51 16.12 0.64
N ASN A 62 -0.50 15.28 0.34
CA ASN A 62 -1.37 15.37 -0.84
C ASN A 62 -0.60 15.45 -2.17
N THR A 63 0.55 14.77 -2.27
CA THR A 63 1.39 14.75 -3.46
C THR A 63 1.16 13.52 -4.34
N ALA A 64 0.73 12.40 -3.75
CA ALA A 64 0.65 11.11 -4.42
C ALA A 64 -0.53 10.26 -3.95
N LEU A 65 -1.06 9.46 -4.87
CA LEU A 65 -1.91 8.33 -4.52
C LEU A 65 -1.05 7.15 -4.04
N VAL A 66 -1.50 6.54 -2.95
CA VAL A 66 -0.80 5.52 -2.20
C VAL A 66 -1.67 4.29 -2.09
N ALA A 67 -1.11 3.15 -2.48
CA ALA A 67 -1.70 1.84 -2.22
C ALA A 67 -1.31 1.38 -0.81
N LEU A 68 -2.29 0.93 -0.05
CA LEU A 68 -2.21 0.64 1.37
C LEU A 68 -2.70 -0.79 1.65
N TYR A 69 -1.89 -1.55 2.36
CA TYR A 69 -2.25 -2.85 2.89
C TYR A 69 -2.11 -2.87 4.40
N ARG A 70 -3.16 -3.33 5.09
CA ARG A 70 -3.23 -3.36 6.56
C ARG A 70 -3.31 -4.81 7.00
N LEU A 71 -2.38 -5.22 7.84
CA LEU A 71 -2.32 -6.58 8.36
C LEU A 71 -2.30 -6.55 9.90
N PRO A 72 -3.11 -7.35 10.60
CA PRO A 72 -3.04 -7.45 12.06
C PRO A 72 -1.64 -7.86 12.54
N GLN A 73 -1.18 -7.33 13.67
CA GLN A 73 0.09 -7.77 14.26
C GLN A 73 0.05 -9.21 14.78
N THR A 74 -1.15 -9.74 15.02
CA THR A 74 -1.38 -11.14 15.40
C THR A 74 -1.29 -12.12 14.24
N SER A 75 -1.11 -11.63 13.00
CA SER A 75 -1.03 -12.49 11.82
C SER A 75 0.28 -13.29 11.83
N THR A 76 0.19 -14.51 11.31
CA THR A 76 1.34 -15.42 11.17
C THR A 76 2.30 -14.94 10.07
N GLU A 77 3.53 -15.46 10.06
CA GLU A 77 4.53 -15.14 9.02
C GLU A 77 4.01 -15.50 7.62
N GLU A 78 3.27 -16.62 7.50
CA GLU A 78 2.72 -17.10 6.24
C GLU A 78 1.61 -16.18 5.71
N GLU A 79 0.65 -15.80 6.56
CA GLU A 79 -0.40 -14.84 6.20
C GLU A 79 0.17 -13.48 5.81
N ALA A 80 1.23 -13.04 6.50
CA ALA A 80 1.92 -11.82 6.15
C ALA A 80 2.55 -11.92 4.77
N LEU A 81 3.28 -13.00 4.49
CA LEU A 81 3.99 -13.19 3.23
C LEU A 81 3.00 -13.30 2.04
N THR A 82 1.95 -14.10 2.18
CA THR A 82 0.88 -14.19 1.17
C THR A 82 0.16 -12.86 0.97
N GLY A 83 -0.12 -12.13 2.05
CA GLY A 83 -0.70 -10.78 1.98
C GLY A 83 0.20 -9.79 1.25
N PHE A 84 1.51 -9.87 1.47
CA PHE A 84 2.50 -9.05 0.77
C PHE A 84 2.58 -9.39 -0.73
N GLU A 85 2.59 -10.66 -1.10
CA GLU A 85 2.59 -11.09 -2.50
C GLU A 85 1.34 -10.59 -3.23
N LEU A 86 0.17 -10.71 -2.59
CA LEU A 86 -1.09 -10.17 -3.10
C LEU A 86 -1.01 -8.65 -3.26
N PHE A 87 -0.47 -7.95 -2.28
CA PHE A 87 -0.31 -6.49 -2.33
C PHE A 87 0.59 -6.07 -3.49
N ILE A 88 1.76 -6.69 -3.66
CA ILE A 88 2.68 -6.37 -4.76
C ILE A 88 2.03 -6.65 -6.13
N SER A 89 1.29 -7.75 -6.25
CA SER A 89 0.57 -8.09 -7.49
C SER A 89 -0.48 -7.01 -7.84
N ASN A 90 -1.30 -6.59 -6.87
CA ASN A 90 -2.29 -5.52 -7.06
C ASN A 90 -1.63 -4.17 -7.38
N VAL A 91 -0.54 -3.81 -6.71
CA VAL A 91 0.18 -2.55 -6.99
C VAL A 91 0.78 -2.57 -8.39
N LYS A 92 1.32 -3.69 -8.86
CA LYS A 92 1.79 -3.82 -10.24
C LYS A 92 0.67 -3.60 -11.24
N GLN A 93 -0.48 -4.26 -11.04
CA GLN A 93 -1.64 -4.09 -11.91
C GLN A 93 -2.15 -2.64 -11.91
N LEU A 94 -2.20 -1.99 -10.74
CA LEU A 94 -2.57 -0.58 -10.63
C LEU A 94 -1.61 0.33 -11.39
N LYS A 95 -0.30 0.09 -11.28
CA LYS A 95 0.70 0.86 -12.04
C LYS A 95 0.58 0.62 -13.55
N GLU A 96 0.35 -0.61 -13.99
CA GLU A 96 0.21 -0.91 -15.42
C GLU A 96 -1.06 -0.30 -16.05
N HIS A 97 -2.14 -0.17 -15.28
CA HIS A 97 -3.41 0.35 -15.78
C HIS A 97 -3.57 1.87 -15.60
N TYR A 98 -2.88 2.48 -14.65
CA TYR A 98 -3.13 3.87 -14.24
C TYR A 98 -1.88 4.77 -14.13
N ALA A 99 -0.65 4.23 -14.21
CA ALA A 99 0.59 5.00 -14.22
C ALA A 99 1.22 5.04 -15.61
#